data_AF-A0A831Y7D6-F1
#
_entry.id   AF-A0A831Y7D6-F1
#
_cell.length_a   1.000
_cell.length_b   1.000
_cell.length_c   1.000
_cell.angle_alpha   90.00
_cell.angle_beta   90.00
_cell.angle_gamma   90.00
#
_symmetry.space_group_name_H-M   'P 1'
#
loop_
_entity.id
_entity.type
_entity.pdbx_description
1 polymer ?
#
loop_
_entity_poly.entity_id
_entity_poly.type
_entity_poly.pdbx_seq_one_letter_code
_entity_poly.pdbx_strand_id
1 'polypeptide(L)'
;MATPAAPRRARIAGALALGLALLLAVPAGAAEWGGIIPGTTTMEQVRARYGGPTKTSTQKSEGYDTAQWIYEAGQAPAGILRMTVDFGLLSGGTFRGNVVRSFRLEPRPGIFTRRMIVMGWGEPSHVSPRGQMPPSFLYQSGLLVTFDKDARVAETMLFTPPQPHVPTTPSSKP
;
A
#
# COMPACT_ATOMS: atom_id res chain seq x y z
N MET A 1 22.06 -46.40 -43.46
CA MET A 1 22.42 -46.83 -42.10
C MET A 1 23.78 -46.18 -41.78
N ALA A 2 23.87 -45.52 -40.63
CA ALA A 2 25.07 -45.03 -39.92
C ALA A 2 25.95 -43.89 -40.53
N THR A 3 25.86 -42.71 -39.90
CA THR A 3 26.98 -41.78 -39.59
C THR A 3 27.70 -42.27 -38.30
N PRO A 4 28.93 -41.84 -37.93
CA PRO A 4 29.31 -40.46 -37.52
C PRO A 4 30.79 -40.13 -37.94
N ALA A 5 31.51 -39.05 -37.58
CA ALA A 5 31.35 -37.89 -36.70
C ALA A 5 32.33 -36.77 -37.14
N ALA A 6 32.12 -35.56 -36.62
CA ALA A 6 32.62 -34.26 -37.08
C ALA A 6 34.07 -33.85 -36.70
N PRO A 7 34.62 -32.81 -37.37
CA PRO A 7 35.78 -32.05 -36.89
C PRO A 7 35.45 -30.72 -36.18
N ARG A 8 36.44 -30.25 -35.42
CA ARG A 8 36.48 -29.13 -34.47
C ARG A 8 36.44 -27.72 -35.10
N ARG A 9 35.68 -26.86 -34.41
CA ARG A 9 35.94 -25.45 -34.00
C ARG A 9 36.25 -24.42 -35.09
N ALA A 10 35.27 -23.57 -35.36
CA ALA A 10 35.46 -22.22 -35.90
C ALA A 10 35.05 -21.18 -34.84
N ARG A 11 35.90 -20.17 -34.64
CA ARG A 11 35.60 -18.96 -33.85
C ARG A 11 34.74 -18.04 -34.71
N ILE A 12 33.56 -17.67 -34.23
CA ILE A 12 32.74 -16.62 -34.85
C ILE A 12 32.60 -15.47 -33.85
N ALA A 13 33.11 -14.31 -34.22
CA ALA A 13 32.91 -13.04 -33.53
C ALA A 13 31.43 -12.67 -33.64
N GLY A 14 30.76 -12.56 -32.49
CA GLY A 14 29.33 -12.30 -32.37
C GLY A 14 29.00 -10.81 -32.38
N ALA A 15 27.95 -10.48 -33.13
CA ALA A 15 27.52 -9.15 -33.53
C ALA A 15 27.02 -8.25 -32.38
N LEU A 16 27.06 -6.97 -32.71
CA LEU A 16 26.71 -5.79 -31.92
C LEU A 16 25.23 -5.77 -31.48
N ALA A 17 25.02 -5.19 -30.30
CA ALA A 17 23.79 -5.03 -29.55
C ALA A 17 22.60 -4.38 -30.29
N LEU A 18 21.40 -4.86 -29.99
CA LEU A 18 20.20 -4.02 -29.85
C LEU A 18 19.17 -4.70 -28.91
N GLY A 19 19.50 -4.76 -27.63
CA GLY A 19 18.55 -5.14 -26.58
C GLY A 19 17.66 -3.95 -26.26
N LEU A 20 16.48 -3.90 -26.89
CA LEU A 20 15.43 -2.94 -26.54
C LEU A 20 14.96 -3.23 -25.10
N ALA A 21 15.48 -2.46 -24.15
CA ALA A 21 14.99 -2.46 -22.78
C ALA A 21 13.56 -1.90 -22.79
N LEU A 22 12.56 -2.79 -22.73
CA LEU A 22 11.21 -2.40 -22.32
C LEU A 22 11.32 -1.86 -20.89
N LEU A 23 11.31 -0.54 -20.75
CA LEU A 23 10.97 0.14 -19.52
C LEU A 23 9.52 -0.24 -19.19
N LEU A 24 9.34 -1.34 -18.46
CA LEU A 24 8.10 -1.59 -17.75
C LEU A 24 7.92 -0.42 -16.79
N ALA A 25 6.99 0.49 -17.11
CA ALA A 25 6.47 1.45 -16.15
C ALA A 25 5.93 0.63 -14.98
N VAL A 26 6.68 0.55 -13.89
CA VAL A 26 6.19 -0.05 -12.65
C VAL A 26 5.02 0.82 -12.22
N PRO A 27 3.76 0.36 -12.29
CA PRO A 27 2.66 1.16 -11.78
C PRO A 27 2.98 1.46 -10.32
N ALA A 28 2.78 2.71 -9.90
CA ALA A 28 2.90 3.08 -8.50
C ALA A 28 1.98 2.17 -7.70
N GLY A 29 2.58 1.15 -7.06
CA GLY A 29 1.84 0.16 -6.30
C GLY A 29 1.14 0.84 -5.13
N ALA A 30 -0.03 0.31 -4.75
CA ALA A 30 -0.64 0.71 -3.50
C ALA A 30 0.39 0.53 -2.38
N ALA A 31 0.48 1.47 -1.45
CA ALA A 31 1.32 1.33 -0.30
C ALA A 31 0.97 0.04 0.45
N GLU A 32 1.97 -0.81 0.65
CA GLU A 32 1.82 -2.10 1.31
C GLU A 32 2.29 -2.01 2.75
N TRP A 33 1.61 -2.73 3.64
CA TRP A 33 2.18 -3.09 4.92
C TRP A 33 1.72 -4.48 5.37
N GLY A 34 2.65 -5.27 5.90
CA GLY A 34 2.35 -6.59 6.43
C GLY A 34 1.73 -7.55 5.40
N GLY A 35 1.96 -7.36 4.10
CA GLY A 35 1.33 -8.15 3.03
C GLY A 35 -0.14 -7.83 2.76
N ILE A 36 -0.64 -6.69 3.23
CA ILE A 36 -1.91 -6.12 2.78
C ILE A 36 -1.61 -5.02 1.77
N ILE A 37 -2.12 -5.20 0.55
CA ILE A 37 -2.10 -4.27 -0.56
C ILE A 37 -3.56 -3.87 -0.84
N PRO A 38 -3.98 -2.64 -0.52
CA PRO A 38 -5.35 -2.20 -0.78
C PRO A 38 -5.71 -2.29 -2.27
N GLY A 39 -6.92 -2.74 -2.57
CA GLY A 39 -7.40 -2.98 -3.94
C GLY A 39 -7.00 -4.32 -4.55
N THR A 40 -6.11 -5.06 -3.88
CA THR A 40 -5.63 -6.38 -4.34
C THR A 40 -5.89 -7.47 -3.30
N THR A 41 -5.54 -7.23 -2.03
CA THR A 41 -5.65 -8.24 -0.97
C THR A 41 -7.11 -8.56 -0.67
N THR A 42 -7.42 -9.85 -0.53
CA THR A 42 -8.76 -10.35 -0.22
C THR A 42 -8.96 -10.65 1.27
N MET A 43 -10.23 -10.71 1.70
CA MET A 43 -10.64 -11.19 3.02
C MET A 43 -9.99 -12.52 3.40
N GLU A 44 -9.91 -13.47 2.47
CA GLU A 44 -9.30 -14.78 2.68
C GLU A 44 -7.81 -14.65 2.99
N GLN A 45 -7.08 -13.84 2.23
CA GLN A 45 -5.65 -13.61 2.42
C GLN A 45 -5.36 -12.89 3.75
N VAL A 46 -6.19 -11.91 4.13
CA VAL A 46 -6.08 -11.26 5.45
C VAL A 46 -6.27 -12.29 6.57
N ARG A 47 -7.28 -13.15 6.47
CA ARG A 47 -7.55 -14.19 7.47
C ARG A 47 -6.45 -15.26 7.54
N ALA A 48 -5.94 -15.70 6.39
CA ALA A 48 -4.85 -16.66 6.33
C ALA A 48 -3.59 -16.12 7.04
N ARG A 49 -3.39 -14.81 7.03
CA ARG A 49 -2.22 -14.14 7.61
C ARG A 49 -2.38 -13.79 9.09
N TYR A 50 -3.51 -13.20 9.46
CA TYR A 50 -3.72 -12.62 10.78
C TYR A 50 -4.71 -13.41 11.65
N GLY A 51 -5.26 -14.50 11.13
CA GLY A 51 -6.32 -15.25 11.81
C GLY A 51 -7.65 -14.50 11.84
N GLY A 52 -8.49 -14.87 12.79
CA GLY A 52 -9.79 -14.23 13.01
C GLY A 52 -9.65 -12.83 13.61
N PRO A 53 -10.48 -11.86 13.20
CA PRO A 53 -10.52 -10.56 13.86
C PRO A 53 -11.12 -10.66 15.26
N THR A 54 -10.82 -9.70 16.13
CA THR A 54 -11.49 -9.58 17.43
C THR A 54 -12.92 -9.09 17.30
N LYS A 55 -13.20 -8.23 16.31
CA LYS A 55 -14.54 -7.72 16.01
C LYS A 55 -14.78 -7.67 14.51
N THR A 56 -16.01 -7.96 14.13
CA THR A 56 -16.52 -7.84 12.76
C THR A 56 -17.77 -6.97 12.78
N SER A 57 -17.88 -6.03 11.84
CA SER A 57 -19.09 -5.24 11.63
C SER A 57 -19.40 -5.13 10.14
N THR A 58 -20.68 -4.95 9.83
CA THR A 58 -21.17 -4.68 8.47
C THR A 58 -21.67 -3.25 8.43
N GLN A 59 -21.29 -2.50 7.39
CA GLN A 59 -21.69 -1.11 7.20
C GLN A 59 -22.09 -0.86 5.74
N LYS A 60 -22.92 0.16 5.51
CA LYS A 60 -23.26 0.60 4.16
C LYS A 60 -22.26 1.65 3.69
N SER A 61 -21.67 1.44 2.53
CA SER A 61 -20.81 2.44 1.88
C SER A 61 -21.05 2.44 0.39
N GLU A 62 -21.24 3.63 -0.18
CA GLU A 62 -21.54 3.81 -1.62
C GLU A 62 -22.76 2.99 -2.07
N GLY A 63 -23.71 2.73 -1.16
CA GLY A 63 -24.91 1.90 -1.39
C GLY A 63 -24.71 0.39 -1.20
N TYR A 64 -23.48 -0.09 -1.04
CA TYR A 64 -23.14 -1.49 -0.90
C TYR A 64 -22.93 -1.91 0.56
N ASP A 65 -23.21 -3.18 0.85
CA ASP A 65 -22.80 -3.80 2.12
C ASP A 65 -21.29 -4.06 2.11
N THR A 66 -20.62 -3.49 3.11
CA THR A 66 -19.17 -3.57 3.31
C THR A 66 -18.88 -4.16 4.68
N ALA A 67 -17.74 -4.83 4.82
CA ALA A 67 -17.33 -5.44 6.08
C ALA A 67 -16.15 -4.68 6.67
N GLN A 68 -16.10 -4.59 7.99
CA GLN A 68 -14.98 -4.04 8.74
C GLN A 68 -14.52 -5.08 9.77
N TRP A 69 -13.23 -5.36 9.77
CA TRP A 69 -12.58 -6.21 10.75
C TRP A 69 -11.65 -5.40 11.62
N ILE A 70 -11.65 -5.67 12.91
CA ILE A 70 -10.76 -5.05 13.87
C ILE A 70 -9.92 -6.15 14.51
N TYR A 71 -8.62 -5.90 14.61
CA TYR A 71 -7.63 -6.70 15.30
C TYR A 71 -7.05 -5.84 16.42
N GLU A 72 -7.28 -6.23 17.67
CA GLU A 72 -6.78 -5.51 18.86
C GLU A 72 -6.25 -6.51 19.90
N ALA A 73 -5.60 -6.01 20.94
CA ALA A 73 -5.02 -6.82 22.01
C ALA A 73 -4.12 -7.96 21.46
N GLY A 74 -4.32 -9.21 21.88
CA GLY A 74 -3.50 -10.34 21.47
C GLY A 74 -3.67 -10.79 20.01
N GLN A 75 -4.63 -10.23 19.27
CA GLN A 75 -4.81 -10.51 17.84
C GLN A 75 -4.27 -9.39 16.95
N ALA A 76 -3.89 -8.24 17.52
CA ALA A 76 -3.21 -7.21 16.75
C ALA A 76 -1.79 -7.68 16.35
N PRO A 77 -1.29 -7.28 15.17
CA PRO A 77 0.10 -7.54 14.80
C PRO A 77 1.09 -6.97 15.82
N ALA A 78 2.29 -7.55 15.90
CA ALA A 78 3.33 -7.10 16.82
C ALA A 78 3.65 -5.59 16.62
N GLY A 79 3.71 -4.84 17.72
CA GLY A 79 3.92 -3.39 17.71
C GLY A 79 2.68 -2.56 17.35
N ILE A 80 1.56 -3.19 16.97
CA ILE A 80 0.31 -2.50 16.66
C ILE A 80 -0.64 -2.60 17.85
N LEU A 81 -1.26 -1.48 18.24
CA LEU A 81 -2.33 -1.46 19.25
C LEU A 81 -3.64 -1.93 18.64
N ARG A 82 -3.94 -1.41 17.44
CA ARG A 82 -5.14 -1.75 16.68
C ARG A 82 -4.87 -1.71 15.19
N MET A 83 -5.32 -2.74 14.49
CA MET A 83 -5.42 -2.75 13.04
C MET A 83 -6.88 -2.87 12.65
N THR A 84 -7.36 -1.95 11.81
CA THR A 84 -8.71 -1.96 11.27
C THR A 84 -8.63 -2.19 9.77
N VAL A 85 -9.35 -3.17 9.23
CA VAL A 85 -9.36 -3.51 7.81
C VAL A 85 -10.79 -3.35 7.29
N ASP A 86 -10.97 -2.48 6.31
CA ASP A 86 -12.24 -2.28 5.64
C ASP A 86 -12.23 -3.00 4.29
N PHE A 87 -13.33 -3.69 3.99
CA PHE A 87 -13.54 -4.44 2.76
C PHE A 87 -14.68 -3.85 1.94
N GLY A 88 -14.76 -4.22 0.67
CA GLY A 88 -15.79 -3.76 -0.24
C GLY A 88 -15.31 -2.56 -1.02
N LEU A 89 -14.79 -2.81 -2.21
CA LEU A 89 -14.23 -1.79 -3.09
C LEU A 89 -15.06 -1.70 -4.38
N LEU A 90 -15.62 -0.52 -4.63
CA LEU A 90 -16.17 -0.17 -5.94
C LEU A 90 -15.06 0.43 -6.80
N SER A 91 -14.76 -0.20 -7.94
CA SER A 91 -13.74 0.30 -8.86
C SER A 91 -14.12 -0.04 -10.30
N GLY A 92 -14.02 0.94 -11.21
CA GLY A 92 -14.43 0.76 -12.61
C GLY A 92 -15.91 0.33 -12.76
N GLY A 93 -16.79 0.78 -11.86
CA GLY A 93 -18.21 0.41 -11.84
C GLY A 93 -18.51 -1.01 -11.32
N THR A 94 -17.49 -1.80 -10.97
CA THR A 94 -17.67 -3.15 -10.43
C THR A 94 -17.39 -3.16 -8.93
N PHE A 95 -18.36 -3.64 -8.15
CA PHE A 95 -18.20 -3.81 -6.71
C PHE A 95 -17.56 -5.16 -6.38
N ARG A 96 -16.53 -5.14 -5.53
CA ARG A 96 -15.83 -6.33 -5.03
C ARG A 96 -15.88 -6.36 -3.50
N GLY A 97 -16.88 -7.08 -2.97
CA GLY A 97 -17.17 -7.14 -1.53
C GLY A 97 -16.06 -7.74 -0.66
N ASN A 98 -15.23 -8.63 -1.22
CA ASN A 98 -14.19 -9.35 -0.50
C ASN A 98 -12.78 -8.73 -0.60
N VAL A 99 -12.63 -7.58 -1.25
CA VAL A 99 -11.33 -6.91 -1.44
C VAL A 99 -11.15 -5.81 -0.41
N VAL A 100 -9.93 -5.68 0.13
CA VAL A 100 -9.55 -4.59 1.05
C VAL A 100 -9.68 -3.25 0.33
N ARG A 101 -10.54 -2.36 0.82
CA ARG A 101 -10.66 -0.97 0.34
C ARG A 101 -9.71 -0.03 1.06
N SER A 102 -9.42 -0.32 2.32
CA SER A 102 -8.49 0.42 3.15
C SER A 102 -8.13 -0.38 4.38
N PHE A 103 -6.99 -0.07 4.99
CA PHE A 103 -6.73 -0.50 6.36
C PHE A 103 -5.99 0.58 7.13
N ARG A 104 -6.18 0.59 8.44
CA ARG A 104 -5.61 1.54 9.37
C ARG A 104 -4.79 0.81 10.41
N LEU A 105 -3.59 1.31 10.67
CA LEU A 105 -2.76 0.90 11.79
C LEU A 105 -2.71 2.02 12.83
N GLU A 106 -2.89 1.64 14.09
CA GLU A 106 -2.63 2.46 15.28
C GLU A 106 -1.42 1.82 15.98
N PRO A 107 -0.19 2.23 15.64
CA PRO A 107 1.01 1.63 16.21
C PRO A 107 1.24 2.08 17.67
N ARG A 108 2.00 1.28 18.42
CA ARG A 108 2.55 1.76 19.71
C ARG A 108 3.55 2.89 19.44
N PRO A 109 3.68 3.88 20.36
CA PRO A 109 4.68 4.91 20.24
C PRO A 109 6.09 4.34 20.00
N GLY A 110 6.80 4.91 19.03
CA GLY A 110 8.18 4.52 18.70
C GLY A 110 8.31 3.37 17.69
N ILE A 111 7.25 2.63 17.37
CA ILE A 111 7.29 1.56 16.35
C ILE A 111 7.51 2.15 14.95
N PHE A 112 6.85 3.26 14.66
CA PHE A 112 7.07 4.02 13.43
C PHE A 112 7.47 5.45 13.78
N THR A 113 8.77 5.72 13.70
CA THR A 113 9.28 7.10 13.76
C THR A 113 9.16 7.75 12.38
N ARG A 114 9.09 9.08 12.34
CA ARG A 114 9.07 9.85 11.09
C ARG A 114 10.23 9.46 10.15
N ARG A 115 11.43 9.23 10.70
CA ARG A 115 12.58 8.77 9.93
C ARG A 115 12.34 7.39 9.32
N MET A 116 11.80 6.43 10.07
CA MET A 116 11.49 5.09 9.55
C MET A 116 10.43 5.14 8.46
N ILE A 117 9.43 6.00 8.60
CA ILE A 117 8.41 6.23 7.57
C ILE A 117 9.06 6.71 6.27
N VAL A 118 9.93 7.73 6.32
CA VAL A 118 10.62 8.21 5.11
C VAL A 118 11.56 7.15 4.52
N MET A 119 12.28 6.39 5.37
CA MET A 119 13.13 5.30 4.88
C MET A 119 12.33 4.16 4.24
N GLY A 120 11.09 3.90 4.69
CA GLY A 120 10.25 2.81 4.20
C GLY A 120 9.45 3.16 2.94
N TRP A 121 8.91 4.37 2.86
CA TRP A 121 8.00 4.80 1.79
C TRP A 121 8.52 5.96 0.92
N GLY A 122 9.73 6.46 1.22
CA GLY A 122 10.35 7.58 0.51
C GLY A 122 9.90 8.94 1.02
N GLU A 123 10.15 9.99 0.24
CA GLU A 123 9.66 11.33 0.56
C GLU A 123 8.14 11.42 0.35
N PRO A 124 7.40 12.05 1.28
CA PRO A 124 5.96 12.23 1.13
C PRO A 124 5.66 13.15 -0.05
N SER A 125 4.58 12.87 -0.77
CA SER A 125 4.09 13.73 -1.85
C SER A 125 3.62 15.08 -1.31
N HIS A 126 3.00 15.08 -0.12
CA HIS A 126 2.59 16.30 0.58
C HIS A 126 2.84 16.19 2.07
N VAL A 127 3.19 17.32 2.68
CA VAL A 127 3.29 17.48 4.13
C VAL A 127 2.27 18.51 4.55
N SER A 128 1.55 18.24 5.65
CA SER A 128 0.62 19.19 6.26
C SER A 128 1.31 20.55 6.49
N PRO A 129 0.66 21.69 6.20
CA PRO A 129 1.23 23.01 6.44
C PRO A 129 1.67 23.21 7.90
N ARG A 130 2.67 24.07 8.11
CA ARG A 130 3.15 24.40 9.45
C ARG A 130 2.00 24.99 10.29
N GLY A 131 1.75 24.40 11.46
CA GLY A 131 0.65 24.80 12.35
C GLY A 131 -0.65 24.01 12.15
N GLN A 132 -0.78 23.21 11.09
CA GLN A 132 -1.86 22.24 10.96
C GLN A 132 -1.61 21.08 11.92
N MET A 133 -2.60 20.76 12.76
CA MET A 133 -2.55 19.66 13.70
C MET A 133 -3.68 18.65 13.42
N PRO A 134 -3.40 17.34 13.50
CA PRO A 134 -2.08 16.73 13.74
C PRO A 134 -1.16 16.80 12.49
N PRO A 135 0.17 16.91 12.67
CA PRO A 135 1.11 16.88 11.55
C PRO A 135 0.94 15.59 10.75
N SER A 136 0.94 15.68 9.42
CA SER A 136 0.63 14.54 8.56
C SER A 136 1.47 14.51 7.28
N PHE A 137 1.78 13.29 6.83
CA PHE A 137 2.43 12.98 5.56
C PHE A 137 1.46 12.24 4.65
N LEU A 138 1.30 12.72 3.42
CA LEU A 138 0.51 12.07 2.38
C LEU A 138 1.41 11.55 1.26
N TYR A 139 1.25 10.29 0.94
CA TYR A 139 1.89 9.59 -0.17
C TYR A 139 0.84 9.23 -1.22
N GLN A 140 1.07 9.65 -2.46
CA GLN A 140 0.15 9.38 -3.58
C GLN A 140 -0.03 7.87 -3.88
N SER A 141 0.91 7.04 -3.44
CA SER A 141 0.77 5.58 -3.43
C SER A 141 -0.34 5.07 -2.51
N GLY A 142 -1.02 5.95 -1.77
CA GLY A 142 -2.16 5.60 -0.93
C GLY A 142 -1.78 5.35 0.53
N LEU A 143 -0.83 6.11 1.06
CA LEU A 143 -0.51 6.13 2.49
C LEU A 143 -0.72 7.54 3.04
N LEU A 144 -1.50 7.66 4.11
CA LEU A 144 -1.57 8.84 4.95
C LEU A 144 -1.05 8.49 6.34
N VAL A 145 -0.01 9.19 6.79
CA VAL A 145 0.53 9.05 8.14
C VAL A 145 0.20 10.29 8.93
N THR A 146 -0.46 10.11 10.06
CA THR A 146 -0.68 11.15 11.06
C THR A 146 0.27 10.92 12.22
N PHE A 147 1.00 11.97 12.60
CA PHE A 147 1.98 11.95 13.67
C PHE A 147 1.42 12.56 14.95
N ASP A 148 2.13 12.31 16.04
CA ASP A 148 1.99 13.06 17.27
C ASP A 148 2.24 14.56 17.04
N LYS A 149 1.86 15.37 18.04
CA LYS A 149 1.98 16.84 17.99
C LYS A 149 3.39 17.34 17.66
N ASP A 150 4.42 16.57 18.01
CA ASP A 150 5.82 16.93 17.82
C ASP A 150 6.39 16.37 16.49
N ALA A 151 5.56 15.73 15.67
CA ALA A 151 5.90 15.12 14.38
C ALA A 151 7.06 14.12 14.45
N ARG A 152 7.11 13.31 15.51
CA ARG A 152 8.18 12.35 15.82
C ARG A 152 7.76 10.91 15.54
N VAL A 153 6.56 10.53 15.97
CA VAL A 153 6.07 9.15 15.89
C VAL A 153 4.69 9.12 15.24
N ALA A 154 4.43 8.09 14.44
CA ALA A 154 3.12 7.89 13.84
C ALA A 154 2.11 7.48 14.92
N GLU A 155 0.96 8.13 14.95
CA GLU A 155 -0.21 7.73 15.75
C GLU A 155 -1.20 6.94 14.90
N THR A 156 -1.28 7.24 13.60
CA THR A 156 -2.14 6.52 12.67
C THR A 156 -1.49 6.43 11.30
N MET A 157 -1.62 5.26 10.67
CA MET A 157 -1.25 5.04 9.28
C MET A 157 -2.47 4.48 8.54
N LEU A 158 -3.01 5.23 7.59
CA LEU A 158 -4.12 4.83 6.75
C LEU A 158 -3.60 4.47 5.36
N PHE A 159 -3.91 3.25 4.93
CA PHE A 159 -3.54 2.71 3.64
C PHE A 159 -4.80 2.57 2.77
N THR A 160 -4.72 3.02 1.53
CA THR A 160 -5.78 2.99 0.52
C THR A 160 -5.17 2.58 -0.83
N PRO A 161 -5.98 2.26 -1.85
CA PRO A 161 -5.48 2.24 -3.22
C PRO A 161 -4.85 3.60 -3.58
N PRO A 162 -3.95 3.65 -4.58
CA PRO A 162 -3.38 4.90 -5.07
C PRO A 162 -4.49 5.88 -5.41
N GLN A 163 -4.39 7.09 -4.87
CA GLN A 163 -5.39 8.11 -5.12
C GLN A 163 -5.06 8.78 -6.47
N PRO A 164 -6.06 8.96 -7.35
CA PRO A 164 -5.86 9.76 -8.57
C PRO A 164 -5.34 11.15 -8.20
N HIS A 165 -4.39 11.67 -8.99
CA HIS A 165 -3.92 13.05 -8.85
C HIS A 165 -5.12 13.99 -9.00
N VAL A 166 -5.47 14.74 -7.96
CA VAL A 166 -6.28 15.95 -8.12
C VAL A 166 -5.27 17.10 -8.16
N PRO A 167 -5.04 17.75 -9.31
CA PRO A 167 -4.22 18.95 -9.35
C PRO A 167 -4.83 19.97 -8.39
N THR A 168 -4.06 20.43 -7.39
CA THR A 168 -4.49 21.56 -6.57
C THR A 168 -4.47 22.80 -7.45
N THR A 169 -5.60 23.19 -8.01
CA THR A 169 -5.75 24.53 -8.59
C THR A 169 -5.55 25.51 -7.44
N PRO A 170 -4.58 26.44 -7.51
CA PRO A 170 -4.43 27.45 -6.48
C PRO A 170 -5.74 28.25 -6.43
N SER A 171 -6.40 28.24 -5.27
CA SER A 171 -7.60 29.03 -5.03
C SER A 171 -7.20 30.50 -5.01
N SER A 172 -7.25 31.14 -6.17
CA SER A 172 -7.27 32.60 -6.29
C SER A 172 -8.61 33.08 -5.75
N LYS A 173 -8.60 33.56 -4.51
CA LYS A 173 -9.75 34.25 -3.92
C LYS A 173 -9.82 35.67 -4.50
N PRO A 174 -11.02 36.15 -4.94
CA PRO A 174 -11.22 37.56 -5.30
C PRO A 174 -11.22 38.47 -4.06
#